data_AF-X0WGF7-F1
#
_entry.id   AF-X0WGF7-F1
#
_cell.length_a   1.000
_cell.length_b   1.000
_cell.length_c   1.000
_cell.angle_alpha   90.00
_cell.angle_beta   90.00
_cell.angle_gamma   90.00
#
_symmetry.space_group_name_H-M   'P 1'
#
loop_
_entity.id
_entity.type
_entity.pdbx_description
1 polymer ?
#
loop_
_entity_poly.entity_id
_entity_poly.type
_entity_poly.pdbx_seq_one_letter_code
_entity_poly.pdbx_strand_id
1 'polypeptide(L)'
;GGNLWRHNVNDTRNSYYGQQYPSTIKSVFNQQPLENKIFKTLNLESDDAWDATLFTDIQLDGEINVNYFVQKEGSWFGFVRNNGPTGPSTDQSQWELRSVNGVGVNDALDTTDPANIIVSFDASVLIGGIISAGDFMYYAPGPNYDSPEFVGVLTEVNVDLPNSVNQLTINSTNVATGGFPAAPQPTFIPVTDGFWFFIKNPIAESHGVLGHYCVFELELNTSAPSELFAVESEVMKSFP
;
A
#
# COMPACT_ATOMS: atom_id res chain seq x y z
N GLY A 1 21.86 41.04 20.74
CA GLY A 1 20.58 41.67 20.43
C GLY A 1 19.69 40.63 19.78
N GLY A 2 18.42 40.53 20.17
CA GLY A 2 17.47 39.64 19.52
C GLY A 2 16.85 40.29 18.28
N ASN A 3 16.66 39.52 17.22
CA ASN A 3 15.94 39.98 16.04
C ASN A 3 14.43 39.83 16.28
N LEU A 4 13.69 40.92 16.10
CA LEU A 4 12.23 40.94 16.15
C LEU A 4 11.67 40.50 14.80
N TRP A 5 10.80 39.48 14.81
CA TRP A 5 10.13 38.97 13.60
C TRP A 5 8.68 39.44 13.57
N ARG A 6 8.23 39.91 12.40
CA ARG A 6 6.84 40.28 12.14
C ARG A 6 6.14 39.11 11.46
N HIS A 7 5.07 38.61 12.07
CA HIS A 7 4.31 37.46 11.57
C HIS A 7 3.12 37.94 10.72
N ASN A 8 2.60 37.06 9.85
CA ASN A 8 1.41 37.29 9.00
C ASN A 8 1.54 38.47 8.02
N VAL A 9 2.71 38.61 7.38
CA VAL A 9 3.00 39.68 6.40
C VAL A 9 3.58 39.17 5.09
N ASN A 10 3.74 37.86 4.97
CA ASN A 10 4.29 37.18 3.80
C ASN A 10 3.15 36.65 2.91
N ASP A 11 3.37 36.71 1.59
CA ASP A 11 2.45 36.16 0.59
C ASP A 11 2.45 34.62 0.60
N THR A 12 3.55 34.01 1.06
CA THR A 12 3.69 32.56 1.24
C THR A 12 3.16 32.13 2.61
N ARG A 13 2.06 31.37 2.64
CA ARG A 13 1.53 30.77 3.88
C ARG A 13 2.48 29.72 4.44
N ASN A 14 2.39 29.44 5.75
CA ASN A 14 3.17 28.42 6.47
C ASN A 14 4.71 28.51 6.40
N SER A 15 5.25 29.68 6.07
CA SER A 15 6.68 29.94 6.16
C SER A 15 7.03 30.64 7.48
N TYR A 16 7.83 29.99 8.32
CA TYR A 16 8.33 30.52 9.59
C TYR A 16 9.86 30.45 9.62
N TYR A 17 10.50 31.59 9.89
CA TYR A 17 11.97 31.69 10.03
C TYR A 17 12.79 31.15 8.84
N GLY A 18 12.25 31.27 7.62
CA GLY A 18 12.91 30.80 6.39
C GLY A 18 12.66 29.33 6.06
N GLN A 19 11.82 28.64 6.84
CA GLN A 19 11.41 27.26 6.58
C GLN A 19 9.91 27.20 6.26
N GLN A 20 9.57 26.43 5.23
CA GLN A 20 8.18 26.12 4.84
C GLN A 20 7.71 24.88 5.60
N TYR A 21 6.48 24.91 6.09
CA TYR A 21 5.81 23.78 6.73
C TYR A 21 4.50 23.44 6.00
N PRO A 22 4.06 22.17 6.02
CA PRO A 22 2.73 21.83 5.56
C PRO A 22 1.66 22.27 6.56
N SER A 23 0.42 22.43 6.08
CA SER A 23 -0.77 22.50 6.93
C SER A 23 -1.22 21.09 7.28
N THR A 24 -1.55 20.83 8.55
CA THR A 24 -2.07 19.53 8.98
C THR A 24 -3.40 19.66 9.72
N ILE A 25 -4.30 18.70 9.50
CA ILE A 25 -5.59 18.60 10.19
C ILE A 25 -5.76 17.17 10.67
N LYS A 26 -6.04 17.00 11.96
CA LYS A 26 -6.28 15.69 12.57
C LYS A 26 -7.66 15.65 13.22
N SER A 27 -8.46 14.64 12.88
CA SER A 27 -9.79 14.44 13.44
C SER A 27 -10.16 12.96 13.45
N VAL A 28 -11.39 12.62 13.87
CA VAL A 28 -11.82 11.24 14.07
C VAL A 28 -13.25 11.00 13.58
N PHE A 29 -13.44 9.93 12.81
CA PHE A 29 -14.73 9.33 12.53
C PHE A 29 -15.08 8.32 13.63
N ASN A 30 -16.06 8.67 14.48
CA ASN A 30 -16.42 7.86 15.65
C ASN A 30 -17.92 7.59 15.80
N GLN A 31 -18.69 7.69 14.73
CA GLN A 31 -20.13 7.38 14.78
C GLN A 31 -20.33 5.88 15.02
N GLN A 32 -21.18 5.49 15.99
CA GLN A 32 -21.40 4.08 16.39
C GLN A 32 -20.09 3.35 16.78
N PRO A 33 -19.44 3.74 17.90
CA PRO A 33 -18.11 3.24 18.30
C PRO A 33 -18.09 1.77 18.75
N LEU A 34 -19.24 1.13 18.93
CA LEU A 34 -19.33 -0.27 19.34
C LEU A 34 -19.48 -1.23 18.15
N GLU A 35 -19.55 -0.69 16.93
CA GLU A 35 -19.70 -1.49 15.72
C GLU A 35 -18.37 -1.55 14.97
N ASN A 36 -18.00 -2.75 14.51
CA ASN A 36 -16.91 -2.91 13.56
C ASN A 36 -17.30 -2.28 12.23
N LYS A 37 -16.45 -1.40 11.72
CA LYS A 37 -16.72 -0.64 10.50
C LYS A 37 -15.51 -0.69 9.57
N ILE A 38 -15.77 -0.63 8.27
CA ILE A 38 -14.76 -0.50 7.23
C ILE A 38 -14.89 0.88 6.61
N PHE A 39 -13.80 1.65 6.65
CA PHE A 39 -13.66 2.98 6.05
C PHE A 39 -12.96 2.83 4.70
N LYS A 40 -13.67 3.09 3.61
CA LYS A 40 -13.15 2.80 2.25
C LYS A 40 -12.77 4.02 1.45
N THR A 41 -13.31 5.18 1.78
CA THR A 41 -13.17 6.39 0.96
C THR A 41 -13.02 7.61 1.83
N LEU A 42 -12.44 8.66 1.26
CA LEU A 42 -12.58 10.02 1.74
C LEU A 42 -13.17 10.88 0.62
N ASN A 43 -14.09 11.76 1.01
CA ASN A 43 -14.59 12.84 0.19
C ASN A 43 -14.25 14.16 0.89
N LEU A 44 -13.51 15.04 0.23
CA LEU A 44 -13.07 16.33 0.77
C LEU A 44 -13.84 17.45 0.06
N GLU A 45 -14.59 18.21 0.85
CA GLU A 45 -15.16 19.48 0.41
C GLU A 45 -14.08 20.56 0.58
N SER A 46 -13.17 20.65 -0.39
CA SER A 46 -11.98 21.51 -0.35
C SER A 46 -11.61 22.06 -1.72
N ASP A 47 -10.89 23.19 -1.73
CA ASP A 47 -10.30 23.74 -2.95
C ASP A 47 -9.20 22.82 -3.51
N ASP A 48 -8.44 22.15 -2.63
CA ASP A 48 -7.29 21.32 -2.99
C ASP A 48 -7.46 19.86 -2.53
N ALA A 49 -6.74 18.95 -3.17
CA ALA A 49 -6.55 17.60 -2.64
C ALA A 49 -5.54 17.62 -1.49
N TRP A 50 -5.83 16.88 -0.42
CA TRP A 50 -4.96 16.74 0.74
C TRP A 50 -4.43 15.31 0.81
N ASP A 51 -3.15 15.13 1.10
CA ASP A 51 -2.62 13.80 1.41
C ASP A 51 -3.26 13.31 2.71
N ALA A 52 -3.69 12.05 2.77
CA ALA A 52 -4.45 11.54 3.90
C ALA A 52 -3.83 10.27 4.47
N THR A 53 -3.72 10.21 5.80
CA THR A 53 -3.39 8.99 6.55
C THR A 53 -4.52 8.64 7.51
N LEU A 54 -4.79 7.35 7.68
CA LEU A 54 -5.92 6.82 8.43
C LEU A 54 -5.45 5.72 9.39
N PHE A 55 -5.85 5.85 10.65
CA PHE A 55 -5.50 4.94 11.73
C PHE A 55 -6.76 4.52 12.47
N THR A 56 -6.92 3.23 12.72
CA THR A 56 -7.97 2.66 13.56
C THR A 56 -7.37 1.93 14.77
N ASP A 57 -8.21 1.33 15.59
CA ASP A 57 -7.78 0.44 16.66
C ASP A 57 -7.32 -0.95 16.18
N ILE A 58 -7.58 -1.31 14.92
CA ILE A 58 -7.28 -2.62 14.34
C ILE A 58 -6.23 -2.52 13.22
N GLN A 59 -6.30 -1.50 12.37
CA GLN A 59 -5.42 -1.26 11.23
C GLN A 59 -4.82 0.14 11.30
N LEU A 60 -3.53 0.27 11.00
CA LEU A 60 -2.76 1.51 11.20
C LEU A 60 -2.11 2.04 9.92
N ASP A 61 -2.49 1.49 8.77
CA ASP A 61 -1.77 1.61 7.51
C ASP A 61 -2.61 2.23 6.38
N GLY A 62 -3.75 2.83 6.69
CA GLY A 62 -4.58 3.49 5.69
C GLY A 62 -3.95 4.77 5.16
N GLU A 63 -3.95 4.95 3.85
CA GLU A 63 -3.46 6.15 3.17
C GLU A 63 -4.24 6.47 1.89
N ILE A 64 -4.26 7.76 1.54
CA ILE A 64 -4.65 8.24 0.23
C ILE A 64 -3.63 9.31 -0.18
N ASN A 65 -2.77 8.95 -1.13
CA ASN A 65 -1.87 9.93 -1.72
C ASN A 65 -2.65 11.04 -2.43
N VAL A 66 -2.16 12.28 -2.34
CA VAL A 66 -2.75 13.45 -3.03
C VAL A 66 -3.08 13.18 -4.52
N ASN A 67 -2.24 12.43 -5.24
CA ASN A 67 -2.43 12.13 -6.66
C ASN A 67 -3.56 11.13 -6.95
N TYR A 68 -4.06 10.45 -5.91
CA TYR A 68 -5.17 9.52 -6.05
C TYR A 68 -6.54 10.15 -5.84
N PHE A 69 -6.59 11.41 -5.41
CA PHE A 69 -7.83 12.15 -5.39
C PHE A 69 -8.24 12.56 -6.80
N VAL A 70 -9.50 12.33 -7.12
CA VAL A 70 -10.12 12.76 -8.38
C VAL A 70 -11.27 13.68 -8.04
N GLN A 71 -11.32 14.84 -8.69
CA GLN A 71 -12.41 15.77 -8.50
C GLN A 71 -13.71 15.18 -9.10
N LYS A 72 -14.74 15.05 -8.27
CA LYS A 72 -16.07 14.56 -8.65
C LYS A 72 -17.10 15.50 -8.05
N GLU A 73 -17.99 16.04 -8.88
CA GLU A 73 -19.09 16.92 -8.43
C GLU A 73 -18.65 18.16 -7.63
N GLY A 74 -17.38 18.57 -7.73
CA GLY A 74 -16.81 19.72 -7.01
C GLY A 74 -16.01 19.35 -5.76
N SER A 75 -16.09 18.10 -5.30
CA SER A 75 -15.34 17.59 -4.15
C SER A 75 -14.19 16.67 -4.59
N TRP A 76 -13.19 16.50 -3.73
CA TRP A 76 -12.07 15.59 -3.99
C TRP A 76 -12.36 14.22 -3.42
N PHE A 77 -12.51 13.22 -4.29
CA PHE A 77 -12.85 11.86 -3.90
C PHE A 77 -11.64 10.93 -4.06
N GLY A 78 -11.35 10.16 -3.01
CA GLY A 78 -10.26 9.19 -2.99
C GLY A 78 -10.64 7.89 -2.29
N PHE A 79 -10.07 6.79 -2.75
CA PHE A 79 -10.19 5.50 -2.09
C PHE A 79 -9.04 5.28 -1.10
N VAL A 80 -9.39 4.80 0.10
CA VAL A 80 -8.45 4.39 1.15
C VAL A 80 -7.73 3.14 0.69
N ARG A 81 -6.42 3.27 0.55
CA ARG A 81 -5.51 2.16 0.26
C ARG A 81 -4.75 1.86 1.53
N ASN A 82 -4.27 0.63 1.64
CA ASN A 82 -3.29 0.33 2.65
C ASN A 82 -1.93 0.62 2.04
N ASN A 83 -1.04 1.25 2.80
CA ASN A 83 0.35 1.35 2.41
C ASN A 83 0.81 -0.09 2.12
N GLY A 84 1.33 -0.28 0.91
CA GLY A 84 1.87 -1.57 0.49
C GLY A 84 2.82 -2.12 1.53
N PRO A 85 3.05 -3.44 1.53
CA PRO A 85 3.77 -4.10 2.62
C PRO A 85 5.06 -3.32 2.87
N THR A 86 5.15 -2.69 4.06
CA THR A 86 6.33 -1.92 4.46
C THR A 86 7.41 -2.89 4.91
N GLY A 87 7.81 -3.74 3.97
CA GLY A 87 9.03 -4.50 4.04
C GLY A 87 9.02 -5.72 4.94
N PRO A 88 10.05 -6.56 4.81
CA PRO A 88 10.29 -7.74 5.63
C PRO A 88 10.75 -7.35 7.04
N SER A 89 10.49 -6.12 7.50
CA SER A 89 10.84 -5.68 8.84
C SER A 89 9.82 -6.21 9.83
N THR A 90 9.87 -7.53 10.06
CA THR A 90 9.71 -8.21 11.36
C THR A 90 8.62 -7.76 12.34
N ASP A 91 7.55 -7.10 11.91
CA ASP A 91 6.34 -6.94 12.70
C ASP A 91 5.26 -7.82 12.10
N GLN A 92 4.92 -8.88 12.85
CA GLN A 92 3.92 -9.90 12.50
C GLN A 92 2.57 -9.30 12.08
N SER A 93 2.27 -8.05 12.48
CA SER A 93 1.01 -7.35 12.24
C SER A 93 0.68 -7.08 10.76
N GLN A 94 1.67 -7.08 9.85
CA GLN A 94 1.41 -6.82 8.42
C GLN A 94 1.02 -8.09 7.64
N TRP A 95 1.49 -9.26 8.05
CA TRP A 95 1.08 -10.55 7.46
C TRP A 95 -0.36 -10.93 7.84
N GLU A 96 -0.86 -10.36 8.93
CA GLU A 96 -2.19 -10.57 9.50
C GLU A 96 -3.32 -9.89 8.69
N LEU A 97 -2.98 -9.05 7.71
CA LEU A 97 -3.96 -8.28 6.91
C LEU A 97 -4.70 -9.06 5.82
N ARG A 98 -4.67 -10.41 5.88
CA ARG A 98 -5.49 -11.34 5.06
C ARG A 98 -5.33 -11.26 3.52
N SER A 99 -4.37 -10.51 3.00
CA SER A 99 -4.09 -10.45 1.55
C SER A 99 -3.00 -11.43 1.08
N VAL A 100 -2.45 -12.24 1.99
CA VAL A 100 -1.44 -13.25 1.69
C VAL A 100 -2.10 -14.49 1.08
N ASN A 101 -1.61 -14.92 -0.07
CA ASN A 101 -2.04 -16.14 -0.74
C ASN A 101 -0.82 -17.00 -1.09
N GLY A 102 -0.87 -18.27 -0.70
CA GLY A 102 0.17 -19.24 -1.04
C GLY A 102 0.07 -19.70 -2.49
N VAL A 103 1.22 -19.86 -3.15
CA VAL A 103 1.30 -20.50 -4.47
C VAL A 103 1.76 -21.94 -4.30
N GLY A 104 2.98 -22.14 -3.80
CA GLY A 104 3.58 -23.46 -3.66
C GLY A 104 5.10 -23.43 -3.68
N VAL A 105 5.73 -24.59 -3.62
CA VAL A 105 7.17 -24.75 -3.81
C VAL A 105 7.46 -24.82 -5.31
N ASN A 106 8.50 -24.13 -5.77
CA ASN A 106 8.87 -24.14 -7.18
C ASN A 106 9.53 -25.46 -7.59
N ASP A 107 9.36 -25.84 -8.86
CA ASP A 107 10.03 -26.98 -9.50
C ASP A 107 11.36 -26.53 -10.14
N ALA A 108 11.35 -25.37 -10.80
CA ALA A 108 12.54 -24.78 -11.40
C ALA A 108 12.54 -23.25 -11.26
N LEU A 109 13.73 -22.66 -11.24
CA LEU A 109 13.93 -21.23 -11.08
C LEU A 109 15.04 -20.74 -12.01
N ASP A 110 14.75 -19.72 -12.82
CA ASP A 110 15.72 -19.01 -13.65
C ASP A 110 15.90 -17.58 -13.14
N THR A 111 17.10 -17.27 -12.65
CA THR A 111 17.49 -15.95 -12.13
C THR A 111 18.50 -15.21 -13.01
N THR A 112 18.69 -15.67 -14.26
CA THR A 112 19.72 -15.11 -15.16
C THR A 112 19.46 -13.66 -15.57
N ASP A 113 18.19 -13.26 -15.67
CA ASP A 113 17.77 -11.87 -15.90
C ASP A 113 16.97 -11.37 -14.68
N PRO A 114 17.51 -10.44 -13.87
CA PRO A 114 16.81 -9.91 -12.70
C PRO A 114 15.54 -9.10 -13.06
N ALA A 115 15.36 -8.68 -14.31
CA ALA A 115 14.12 -8.05 -14.76
C ALA A 115 13.03 -9.07 -15.13
N ASN A 116 13.41 -10.33 -15.37
CA ASN A 116 12.54 -11.40 -15.86
C ASN A 116 12.92 -12.73 -15.18
N ILE A 117 12.84 -12.80 -13.85
CA ILE A 117 13.02 -14.05 -13.11
C ILE A 117 11.83 -14.95 -13.43
N ILE A 118 12.10 -16.18 -13.86
CA ILE A 118 11.06 -17.15 -14.20
C ILE A 118 11.00 -18.23 -13.12
N VAL A 119 9.87 -18.29 -12.42
CA VAL A 119 9.57 -19.33 -11.44
C VAL A 119 8.63 -20.33 -12.08
N SER A 120 9.06 -21.58 -12.19
CA SER A 120 8.25 -22.68 -12.73
C SER A 120 7.75 -23.56 -11.60
N PHE A 121 6.48 -23.96 -11.68
CA PHE A 121 5.82 -24.86 -10.74
C PHE A 121 5.42 -26.16 -11.44
N ASP A 122 5.27 -27.24 -10.67
CA ASP A 122 4.68 -28.47 -11.18
C ASP A 122 3.25 -28.23 -11.68
N ALA A 123 2.82 -28.95 -12.72
CA ALA A 123 1.49 -28.79 -13.31
C ALA A 123 0.34 -29.17 -12.36
N SER A 124 0.62 -29.85 -11.25
CA SER A 124 -0.35 -30.11 -10.16
C SER A 124 -0.57 -28.90 -9.25
N VAL A 125 0.34 -27.92 -9.25
CA VAL A 125 0.17 -26.67 -8.50
C VAL A 125 -0.79 -25.77 -9.25
N LEU A 126 -1.98 -25.56 -8.68
CA LEU A 126 -2.97 -24.67 -9.29
C LEU A 126 -2.64 -23.22 -8.93
N ILE A 127 -1.96 -22.53 -9.85
CA ILE A 127 -1.84 -21.07 -9.80
C ILE A 127 -3.24 -20.50 -10.09
N GLY A 128 -3.99 -20.19 -9.03
CA GLY A 128 -5.36 -19.70 -9.14
C GLY A 128 -5.43 -18.32 -9.81
N GLY A 129 -6.56 -17.98 -10.43
CA GLY A 129 -6.76 -16.69 -11.11
C GLY A 129 -6.87 -15.46 -10.20
N ILE A 130 -6.55 -15.60 -8.92
CA ILE A 130 -6.54 -14.50 -7.94
C ILE A 130 -5.25 -13.69 -8.06
N ILE A 131 -4.14 -14.34 -8.43
CA ILE A 131 -2.87 -13.67 -8.67
C ILE A 131 -2.93 -12.86 -9.97
N SER A 132 -2.38 -11.65 -9.94
CA SER A 132 -2.43 -10.69 -11.05
C SER A 132 -1.12 -9.93 -11.19
N ALA A 133 -0.79 -9.50 -12.42
CA ALA A 133 0.38 -8.67 -12.66
C ALA A 133 0.33 -7.40 -11.80
N GLY A 134 1.45 -7.06 -11.16
CA GLY A 134 1.56 -5.99 -10.18
C GLY A 134 1.51 -6.44 -8.72
N ASP A 135 1.22 -7.72 -8.44
CA ASP A 135 1.25 -8.27 -7.09
C ASP A 135 2.68 -8.42 -6.54
N PHE A 136 2.81 -8.34 -5.22
CA PHE A 136 4.09 -8.45 -4.53
C PHE A 136 4.45 -9.91 -4.29
N MET A 137 5.66 -10.28 -4.69
CA MET A 137 6.16 -11.64 -4.61
C MET A 137 7.10 -11.81 -3.42
N TYR A 138 6.82 -12.86 -2.65
CA TYR A 138 7.61 -13.27 -1.50
C TYR A 138 8.06 -14.71 -1.65
N TYR A 139 9.20 -14.97 -1.05
CA TYR A 139 9.89 -16.23 -1.12
C TYR A 139 10.42 -16.61 0.26
N ALA A 140 10.11 -17.82 0.71
CA ALA A 140 10.73 -18.40 1.89
C ALA A 140 11.72 -19.49 1.45
N PRO A 141 13.02 -19.38 1.76
CA PRO A 141 14.01 -20.39 1.38
C PRO A 141 13.76 -21.71 2.12
N GLY A 142 13.85 -22.83 1.40
CA GLY A 142 13.86 -24.17 1.98
C GLY A 142 15.13 -24.43 2.80
N PRO A 143 15.16 -25.50 3.62
CA PRO A 143 14.11 -26.51 3.78
C PRO A 143 13.06 -26.18 4.86
N ASN A 144 13.27 -25.11 5.64
CA ASN A 144 12.41 -24.79 6.78
C ASN A 144 11.33 -23.75 6.45
N TYR A 145 11.53 -22.91 5.42
CA TYR A 145 10.56 -21.91 4.97
C TYR A 145 10.14 -20.87 6.03
N ASP A 146 10.96 -20.65 7.05
CA ASP A 146 10.64 -19.80 8.22
C ASP A 146 11.04 -18.33 8.07
N SER A 147 11.74 -17.97 6.99
CA SER A 147 12.30 -16.62 6.77
C SER A 147 11.84 -16.04 5.44
N PRO A 148 10.58 -15.53 5.34
CA PRO A 148 10.09 -14.95 4.11
C PRO A 148 10.82 -13.64 3.77
N GLU A 149 11.20 -13.52 2.50
CA GLU A 149 11.88 -12.36 1.93
C GLU A 149 11.08 -11.80 0.75
N PHE A 150 11.11 -10.48 0.59
CA PHE A 150 10.53 -9.82 -0.58
C PHE A 150 11.45 -9.98 -1.79
N VAL A 151 10.90 -10.44 -2.91
CA VAL A 151 11.70 -10.77 -4.12
C VAL A 151 11.39 -9.87 -5.30
N GLY A 152 10.27 -9.16 -5.28
CA GLY A 152 9.93 -8.20 -6.34
C GLY A 152 8.46 -8.21 -6.70
N VAL A 153 8.16 -7.77 -7.92
CA VAL A 153 6.79 -7.60 -8.41
C VAL A 153 6.51 -8.56 -9.55
N LEU A 154 5.35 -9.20 -9.53
CA LEU A 154 4.90 -10.07 -10.61
C LEU A 154 4.63 -9.26 -11.88
N THR A 155 5.23 -9.66 -13.00
CA THR A 155 5.00 -9.03 -14.31
C THR A 155 4.05 -9.85 -15.17
N GLU A 156 4.10 -11.17 -15.09
CA GLU A 156 3.33 -12.05 -15.95
C GLU A 156 2.96 -13.37 -15.24
N VAL A 157 1.76 -13.86 -15.53
CA VAL A 157 1.28 -15.19 -15.15
C VAL A 157 1.08 -15.97 -16.44
N ASN A 158 1.87 -17.02 -16.64
CA ASN A 158 1.80 -17.86 -17.83
C ASN A 158 1.43 -19.29 -17.45
N VAL A 159 0.15 -19.63 -17.61
CA VAL A 159 -0.40 -20.93 -17.24
C VAL A 159 -1.04 -21.57 -18.48
N ASP A 160 -0.40 -22.65 -18.94
CA ASP A 160 -0.89 -23.54 -19.99
C ASP A 160 -0.62 -24.99 -19.55
N LEU A 161 -1.51 -25.49 -18.68
CA LEU A 161 -1.41 -26.84 -18.09
C LEU A 161 -1.35 -27.96 -19.15
N PRO A 162 -2.13 -27.92 -20.26
CA PRO A 162 -2.00 -28.89 -21.35
C PRO A 162 -0.60 -28.97 -21.97
N ASN A 163 0.14 -27.86 -22.02
CA ASN A 163 1.51 -27.80 -22.53
C ASN A 163 2.57 -27.85 -21.41
N SER A 164 2.16 -28.20 -20.18
CA SER A 164 3.03 -28.27 -18.99
C SER A 164 3.75 -26.94 -18.66
N VAL A 165 3.12 -25.81 -18.98
CA VAL A 165 3.63 -24.48 -18.62
C VAL A 165 2.86 -23.97 -17.41
N ASN A 166 3.58 -23.71 -16.33
CA ASN A 166 3.01 -23.16 -15.10
C ASN A 166 4.05 -22.23 -14.48
N GLN A 167 4.08 -20.99 -14.97
CA GLN A 167 5.19 -20.06 -14.76
C GLN A 167 4.71 -18.70 -14.26
N LEU A 168 5.50 -18.12 -13.36
CA LEU A 168 5.39 -16.73 -12.93
C LEU A 168 6.66 -15.99 -13.36
N THR A 169 6.49 -14.82 -13.97
CA THR A 169 7.60 -13.93 -14.30
C THR A 169 7.63 -12.78 -13.30
N ILE A 170 8.79 -12.51 -12.73
CA ILE A 170 8.99 -11.54 -11.65
C ILE A 170 10.09 -10.56 -12.03
N ASN A 171 9.85 -9.27 -11.77
CA ASN A 171 10.88 -8.25 -11.82
C ASN A 171 11.45 -8.02 -10.42
N SER A 172 12.74 -8.29 -10.25
CA SER A 172 13.50 -8.20 -9.00
C SER A 172 14.56 -7.08 -9.03
N THR A 173 14.42 -6.13 -9.95
CA THR A 173 15.33 -4.97 -10.01
C THR A 173 15.01 -3.94 -8.91
N ASN A 174 15.96 -3.09 -8.52
CA ASN A 174 15.75 -2.04 -7.49
C ASN A 174 14.62 -1.04 -7.82
N VAL A 175 14.14 -0.99 -9.07
CA VAL A 175 12.97 -0.19 -9.48
C VAL A 175 11.64 -0.93 -9.29
N ALA A 176 11.65 -2.23 -9.05
CA ALA A 176 10.47 -3.06 -8.82
C ALA A 176 10.04 -3.02 -7.35
N THR A 177 9.73 -1.82 -6.85
CA THR A 177 9.18 -1.59 -5.49
C THR A 177 7.65 -1.58 -5.46
N GLY A 178 7.00 -2.03 -6.54
CA GLY A 178 5.55 -2.01 -6.74
C GLY A 178 4.89 -0.64 -6.58
N GLY A 179 5.65 0.43 -6.88
CA GLY A 179 5.15 1.80 -6.85
C GLY A 179 5.24 2.51 -5.50
N PHE A 180 5.81 1.87 -4.47
CA PHE A 180 5.96 2.47 -3.15
C PHE A 180 7.38 2.99 -2.92
N PRO A 181 7.58 4.27 -2.54
CA PRO A 181 8.90 4.85 -2.29
C PRO A 181 9.63 4.22 -1.08
N ALA A 182 8.91 3.59 -0.16
CA ALA A 182 9.43 2.96 1.05
C ALA A 182 9.30 1.42 1.05
N ALA A 183 8.88 0.82 -0.07
CA ALA A 183 8.83 -0.62 -0.17
C ALA A 183 10.23 -1.24 -0.04
N PRO A 184 10.31 -2.45 0.51
CA PRO A 184 11.56 -3.18 0.62
C PRO A 184 12.20 -3.34 -0.74
N GLN A 185 13.53 -3.26 -0.78
CA GLN A 185 14.26 -3.60 -1.99
C GLN A 185 14.18 -5.11 -2.21
N PRO A 186 14.04 -5.59 -3.46
CA PRO A 186 14.10 -7.01 -3.77
C PRO A 186 15.37 -7.65 -3.19
N THR A 187 15.21 -8.76 -2.47
CA THR A 187 16.34 -9.58 -2.05
C THR A 187 16.69 -10.55 -3.17
N PHE A 188 17.99 -10.74 -3.39
CA PHE A 188 18.49 -11.76 -4.31
C PHE A 188 18.13 -13.15 -3.80
N ILE A 189 17.58 -14.00 -4.66
CA ILE A 189 17.18 -15.38 -4.31
C ILE A 189 18.42 -16.25 -4.16
N PRO A 190 18.79 -16.70 -2.94
CA PRO A 190 20.08 -17.35 -2.71
C PRO A 190 20.07 -18.87 -2.91
N VAL A 191 18.88 -19.49 -2.89
CA VAL A 191 18.68 -20.94 -3.03
C VAL A 191 17.56 -21.22 -4.02
N THR A 192 17.65 -22.34 -4.74
CA THR A 192 16.70 -22.68 -5.81
C THR A 192 15.42 -23.34 -5.31
N ASP A 193 15.39 -23.81 -4.07
CA ASP A 193 14.25 -24.44 -3.44
C ASP A 193 13.61 -23.48 -2.43
N GLY A 194 12.38 -23.03 -2.72
CA GLY A 194 11.63 -22.29 -1.74
C GLY A 194 10.15 -22.18 -2.03
N PHE A 195 9.44 -21.76 -0.99
CA PHE A 195 8.01 -21.61 -0.99
C PHE A 195 7.64 -20.19 -1.42
N TRP A 196 6.81 -20.11 -2.46
CA TRP A 196 6.36 -18.87 -3.06
C TRP A 196 4.95 -18.53 -2.62
N PHE A 197 4.75 -17.25 -2.34
CA PHE A 197 3.47 -16.70 -1.99
C PHE A 197 3.43 -15.21 -2.37
N PHE A 198 2.24 -14.66 -2.44
CA PHE A 198 2.04 -13.30 -2.89
C PHE A 198 1.15 -12.50 -1.96
N ILE A 199 1.36 -11.19 -1.95
CA ILE A 199 0.45 -10.22 -1.38
C ILE A 199 -0.12 -9.42 -2.55
N LYS A 200 -1.46 -9.34 -2.61
CA LYS A 200 -2.14 -8.52 -3.61
C LYS A 200 -1.68 -7.08 -3.52
N ASN A 201 -1.53 -6.43 -4.68
CA ASN A 201 -1.22 -5.00 -4.68
C ASN A 201 -2.35 -4.20 -4.01
N PRO A 202 -2.11 -3.55 -2.86
CA PRO A 202 -3.17 -2.83 -2.14
C PRO A 202 -3.60 -1.56 -2.86
N ILE A 203 -2.81 -1.03 -3.80
CA ILE A 203 -3.24 0.05 -4.70
C ILE A 203 -4.36 -0.44 -5.62
N ALA A 204 -4.26 -1.68 -6.09
CA ALA A 204 -5.24 -2.28 -6.99
C ALA A 204 -6.50 -2.76 -6.25
N GLU A 205 -6.38 -3.23 -5.00
CA GLU A 205 -7.51 -3.85 -4.30
C GLU A 205 -8.26 -2.98 -3.29
N SER A 206 -7.74 -1.81 -2.87
CA SER A 206 -8.45 -0.79 -2.08
C SER A 206 -9.46 -1.36 -1.05
N HIS A 207 -8.96 -2.13 -0.09
CA HIS A 207 -9.81 -2.81 0.91
C HIS A 207 -10.38 -1.87 1.98
N GLY A 208 -9.85 -0.65 2.08
CA GLY A 208 -10.11 0.25 3.19
C GLY A 208 -9.49 -0.23 4.50
N VAL A 209 -9.81 0.48 5.59
CA VAL A 209 -9.36 0.16 6.94
C VAL A 209 -10.53 -0.25 7.83
N LEU A 210 -10.37 -1.34 8.57
CA LEU A 210 -11.31 -1.89 9.54
C LEU A 210 -11.04 -1.28 10.92
N GLY A 211 -12.08 -0.94 11.66
CA GLY A 211 -11.99 -0.58 13.07
C GLY A 211 -13.29 -0.02 13.65
N HIS A 212 -13.26 0.27 14.94
CA HIS A 212 -14.39 0.87 15.66
C HIS A 212 -14.45 2.39 15.48
N TYR A 213 -13.30 3.02 15.23
CA TYR A 213 -13.17 4.42 14.90
C TYR A 213 -12.01 4.59 13.92
N CYS A 214 -11.99 5.71 13.20
CA CYS A 214 -10.89 6.04 12.31
C CYS A 214 -10.42 7.45 12.60
N VAL A 215 -9.20 7.58 13.10
CA VAL A 215 -8.48 8.86 13.16
C VAL A 215 -7.90 9.10 11.78
N PHE A 216 -8.17 10.26 11.20
CA PHE A 216 -7.55 10.68 9.95
C PHE A 216 -6.70 11.92 10.19
N GLU A 217 -5.61 11.99 9.44
CA GLU A 217 -4.72 13.14 9.39
C GLU A 217 -4.53 13.55 7.93
N LEU A 218 -4.86 14.80 7.63
CA LEU A 218 -4.71 15.40 6.30
C LEU A 218 -3.50 16.33 6.30
N GLU A 219 -2.69 16.26 5.26
CA GLU A 219 -1.54 17.13 5.03
C GLU A 219 -1.68 17.87 3.69
N LEU A 220 -1.48 19.19 3.71
CA LEU A 220 -1.42 20.02 2.52
C LEU A 220 -0.11 20.77 2.44
N ASN A 221 0.66 20.49 1.40
CA ASN A 221 1.95 21.11 1.14
C ASN A 221 1.83 22.18 0.04
N THR A 222 1.04 23.22 0.30
CA THR A 222 0.89 24.39 -0.57
C THR A 222 1.22 25.69 0.16
N SER A 223 1.67 26.69 -0.59
CA SER A 223 1.88 28.06 -0.09
C SER A 223 0.68 28.98 -0.36
N ALA A 224 -0.30 28.51 -1.14
CA ALA A 224 -1.52 29.22 -1.48
C ALA A 224 -2.57 29.12 -0.34
N PRO A 225 -3.52 30.07 -0.24
CA PRO A 225 -4.70 29.86 0.59
C PRO A 225 -5.53 28.69 0.06
N SER A 226 -6.06 27.87 0.98
CA SER A 226 -6.92 26.73 0.67
C SER A 226 -7.97 26.58 1.76
N GLU A 227 -9.22 26.30 1.38
CA GLU A 227 -10.31 26.04 2.29
C GLU A 227 -10.65 24.54 2.34
N LEU A 228 -10.93 24.03 3.54
CA LEU A 228 -11.48 22.68 3.78
C LEU A 228 -12.73 22.85 4.65
N PHE A 229 -13.89 22.55 4.09
CA PHE A 229 -15.18 22.71 4.75
C PHE A 229 -15.61 21.46 5.49
N ALA A 230 -15.47 20.29 4.85
CA ALA A 230 -15.88 19.01 5.41
C ALA A 230 -15.01 17.86 4.91
N VAL A 231 -14.91 16.83 5.74
CA VAL A 231 -14.29 15.55 5.41
C VAL A 231 -15.33 14.48 5.68
N GLU A 232 -15.66 13.72 4.65
CA GLU A 232 -16.65 12.66 4.72
C GLU A 232 -16.00 11.32 4.36
N SER A 233 -16.59 10.23 4.82
CA SER A 233 -16.12 8.88 4.51
C SER A 233 -17.31 7.95 4.34
N GLU A 234 -17.26 7.09 3.33
CA GLU A 234 -18.22 5.99 3.23
C GLU A 234 -17.81 4.87 4.18
N VAL A 235 -18.70 4.60 5.13
CA VAL A 235 -18.49 3.64 6.21
C VAL A 235 -19.48 2.49 6.08
N MET A 236 -18.97 1.26 6.05
CA MET A 236 -19.79 0.05 6.01
C MET A 236 -19.67 -0.70 7.34
N LYS A 237 -20.78 -1.20 7.86
CA LYS A 237 -20.76 -2.13 8.99
C LYS A 237 -20.14 -3.47 8.54
N SER A 238 -19.14 -3.93 9.27
CA SER A 238 -18.54 -5.24 9.06
C SER A 238 -19.36 -6.30 9.79
N PHE A 239 -19.83 -7.31 9.05
CA PHE A 239 -20.46 -8.50 9.63
C PHE A 239 -19.42 -9.62 9.68
N PRO A 240 -19.20 -10.25 10.84
CA PRO A 240 -18.33 -11.42 10.95
C PRO A 240 -18.91 -12.66 10.25
#